data_AF-A0A7V9TI53-F1
#
_entry.id   AF-A0A7V9TI53-F1
#
_cell.length_a   1.000
_cell.length_b   1.000
_cell.length_c   1.000
_cell.angle_alpha   90.00
_cell.angle_beta   90.00
_cell.angle_gamma   90.00
#
_symmetry.space_group_name_H-M   'P 1'
#
loop_
_entity.id
_entity.type
_entity.pdbx_description
1 polymer ?
#
loop_
_entity_poly.entity_id
_entity_poly.type
_entity_poly.pdbx_seq_one_letter_code
_entity_poly.pdbx_strand_id
1 'polypeptide(L)'
;TLLYTASLRLLGRELGIERILARDWDARINFRRGVVPRMVALQRAFAEWQLEVELHRPMPLSLVLHRRSPEPLPATLIGALHSLTRDSSIAA
;
A
#
# COMPACT_ATOMS: atom_id res chain seq x y z
N THR A 1 -11.96 -6.86 -10.59
CA THR A 1 -12.65 -8.14 -10.31
C THR A 1 -12.81 -8.30 -8.80
N LEU A 2 -13.78 -9.10 -8.34
CA LEU A 2 -14.05 -9.33 -6.90
C LEU A 2 -12.84 -9.90 -6.14
N LEU A 3 -12.05 -10.76 -6.80
CA LEU A 3 -10.85 -11.36 -6.21
C LEU A 3 -9.83 -10.30 -5.80
N TYR A 4 -9.49 -9.36 -6.68
CA TYR A 4 -8.53 -8.30 -6.35
C TYR A 4 -8.99 -7.47 -5.14
N THR A 5 -10.28 -7.12 -5.09
CA THR A 5 -10.85 -6.40 -3.96
C THR A 5 -10.77 -7.19 -2.65
N ALA A 6 -11.04 -8.50 -2.70
CA ALA A 6 -10.92 -9.38 -1.53
C ALA A 6 -9.46 -9.49 -1.05
N SER A 7 -8.50 -9.68 -1.96
CA SER A 7 -7.07 -9.76 -1.64
C SER A 7 -6.56 -8.46 -1.01
N LEU A 8 -6.89 -7.30 -1.60
CA LEU A 8 -6.50 -5.99 -1.06
C LEU A 8 -7.10 -5.74 0.33
N ARG A 9 -8.34 -6.17 0.58
CA ARG A 9 -8.96 -6.07 1.91
C ARG A 9 -8.25 -6.95 2.95
N LEU A 10 -7.89 -8.18 2.59
CA LEU A 10 -7.20 -9.10 3.50
C LEU A 10 -5.81 -8.58 3.86
N LEU A 11 -5.00 -8.26 2.84
CA LEU A 11 -3.64 -7.73 3.02
C LEU A 11 -3.65 -6.38 3.74
N GLY A 12 -4.59 -5.49 3.37
CA GLY A 12 -4.74 -4.20 4.03
C GLY A 12 -5.04 -4.34 5.53
N ARG A 13 -5.93 -5.27 5.89
CA ARG A 13 -6.24 -5.55 7.31
C ARG A 13 -5.01 -6.01 8.08
N GLU A 14 -4.16 -6.85 7.48
CA GLU A 14 -2.93 -7.33 8.12
C GLU A 14 -1.93 -6.18 8.36
N LEU A 15 -1.81 -5.26 7.41
CA LEU A 15 -0.88 -4.12 7.45
C LEU A 15 -1.41 -2.90 8.21
N GLY A 16 -2.56 -2.99 8.88
CA GLY A 16 -3.13 -1.84 9.58
C GLY A 16 -3.82 -0.81 8.67
N ILE A 17 -4.01 -1.10 7.39
CA ILE A 17 -4.68 -0.25 6.40
C ILE A 17 -6.20 -0.37 6.57
N GLU A 18 -6.89 0.76 6.72
CA GLU A 18 -8.36 0.81 6.82
C GLU A 18 -9.05 1.00 5.47
N ARG A 19 -8.39 1.66 4.51
CA ARG A 19 -9.00 1.99 3.23
C ARG A 19 -7.95 2.02 2.12
N ILE A 20 -8.30 1.39 1.00
CA ILE A 20 -7.56 1.45 -0.26
C ILE A 20 -8.53 1.97 -1.32
N LEU A 21 -8.17 3.07 -1.97
CA LEU A 21 -8.88 3.64 -3.10
C LEU A 21 -7.94 3.57 -4.30
N ALA A 22 -8.16 2.61 -5.20
CA ALA A 22 -7.36 2.46 -6.42
C ALA A 22 -8.11 3.03 -7.62
N ARG A 23 -7.42 3.82 -8.42
CA ARG A 23 -7.81 4.30 -9.75
C ARG A 23 -6.88 3.71 -10.80
N ASP A 24 -6.94 4.18 -12.03
CA ASP A 24 -6.17 3.61 -13.13
C ASP A 24 -4.65 3.82 -12.97
N TRP A 25 -4.23 4.93 -12.35
CA TRP A 25 -2.82 5.35 -12.26
C TRP A 25 -2.34 5.56 -10.83
N ASP A 26 -3.24 5.88 -9.92
CA ASP A 26 -2.94 6.17 -8.54
C ASP A 26 -3.76 5.32 -7.57
N ALA A 27 -3.20 5.08 -6.39
CA ALA A 27 -3.95 4.52 -5.28
C ALA A 27 -3.69 5.27 -3.99
N ARG A 28 -4.76 5.60 -3.27
CA ARG A 28 -4.67 6.14 -1.92
C ARG A 28 -4.81 5.04 -0.89
N ILE A 29 -3.86 4.98 0.03
CA ILE A 29 -3.85 4.05 1.17
C ILE A 29 -3.99 4.88 2.44
N ASN A 30 -4.98 4.54 3.27
CA ASN A 30 -5.18 5.15 4.58
C ASN A 30 -4.95 4.10 5.66
N PHE A 31 -4.08 4.43 6.61
CA PHE A 31 -3.79 3.61 7.77
C PHE A 31 -4.74 3.93 8.91
N ARG A 32 -5.04 2.91 9.71
CA ARG A 32 -5.78 3.06 10.97
C ARG A 32 -5.02 4.02 11.88
N ARG A 33 -5.77 4.77 12.68
CA ARG A 33 -5.18 5.62 13.73
C ARG A 33 -4.31 4.78 14.67
N GLY A 34 -3.10 5.25 14.95
CA GLY A 34 -2.13 4.57 15.81
C GLY A 34 -1.21 3.59 15.07
N VAL A 35 -1.46 3.29 13.79
CA VAL A 35 -0.52 2.53 12.97
C VAL A 35 0.49 3.50 12.38
N VAL A 36 1.75 3.37 12.81
CA VAL A 36 2.88 4.23 12.38
C VAL A 36 3.96 3.34 11.75
N PRO A 37 3.81 2.95 10.48
CA PRO A 37 4.79 2.12 9.79
C PRO A 37 6.07 2.91 9.54
N ARG A 38 7.20 2.20 9.45
CA ARG A 38 8.50 2.81 9.12
C ARG A 38 8.49 3.26 7.66
N MET A 39 8.50 4.59 7.44
CA MET A 39 8.39 5.17 6.09
C MET A 39 9.46 4.67 5.11
N VAL A 40 10.70 4.48 5.59
CA VAL A 40 11.80 3.97 4.75
C VAL A 40 11.50 2.56 4.23
N ALA A 41 10.92 1.69 5.07
CA ALA A 41 10.57 0.33 4.67
C ALA A 41 9.42 0.33 3.65
N LEU A 42 8.39 1.15 3.88
CA LEU A 42 7.30 1.34 2.92
C LEU A 42 7.80 1.84 1.56
N GLN A 43 8.63 2.89 1.56
CA GLN A 43 9.17 3.46 0.32
C GLN A 43 9.98 2.43 -0.46
N ARG A 44 10.84 1.66 0.20
CA ARG A 44 11.62 0.59 -0.45
C ARG A 44 10.72 -0.49 -1.05
N ALA A 45 9.81 -1.02 -0.25
CA ALA A 45 8.92 -2.09 -0.71
C ALA A 45 8.03 -1.64 -1.86
N PHE A 46 7.51 -0.41 -1.86
CA PHE A 46 6.72 0.10 -2.99
C PHE A 46 7.60 0.40 -4.23
N ALA A 47 8.82 0.88 -4.04
CA ALA A 47 9.75 1.15 -5.15
C ALA A 47 10.13 -0.13 -5.93
N GLU A 48 10.27 -1.27 -5.26
CA GLU A 48 10.51 -2.59 -5.92
C GLU A 48 9.40 -2.95 -6.92
N TRP A 49 8.18 -2.47 -6.68
CA TRP A 49 7.02 -2.68 -7.54
C TRP A 49 6.73 -1.48 -8.46
N GLN A 50 7.69 -0.57 -8.63
CA GLN A 50 7.56 0.64 -9.45
C GLN A 50 6.37 1.53 -9.03
N LEU A 51 6.12 1.59 -7.72
CA LEU A 51 5.15 2.48 -7.10
C LEU A 51 5.89 3.61 -6.39
N GLU A 52 5.69 4.84 -6.87
CA GLU A 52 6.21 6.05 -6.22
C GLU A 52 5.31 6.44 -5.05
N VAL A 53 5.91 6.74 -3.89
CA VAL A 53 5.18 7.02 -2.65
C VAL A 53 5.16 8.52 -2.37
N GLU A 54 3.96 9.09 -2.33
CA GLU A 54 3.70 10.46 -1.89
C GLU A 54 3.01 10.45 -0.51
N LEU A 55 3.54 11.22 0.44
CA LEU A 55 2.89 11.43 1.73
C LEU A 55 1.77 12.46 1.60
N HIS A 56 0.52 12.00 1.64
CA HIS A 56 -0.64 12.89 1.58
C HIS A 56 -1.01 13.49 2.95
N ARG A 57 -0.87 12.70 4.03
CA ARG A 57 -1.12 13.14 5.41
C ARG A 57 -0.32 12.28 6.40
N PRO A 58 0.28 12.84 7.45
CA PRO A 58 1.05 12.06 8.42
C PRO A 58 0.22 11.40 9.55
N MET A 59 -0.94 11.96 9.93
CA MET A 59 -1.75 11.42 11.03
C MET A 59 -3.27 11.65 10.84
N PRO A 60 -4.10 10.57 10.76
CA PRO A 60 -3.68 9.21 10.43
C PRO A 60 -2.90 9.17 9.12
N LEU A 61 -1.96 8.24 9.01
CA LEU A 61 -1.09 8.17 7.84
C LEU A 61 -1.94 7.90 6.58
N SER A 62 -1.77 8.74 5.58
CA SER A 62 -2.37 8.61 4.26
C SER A 62 -1.29 8.79 3.21
N LEU A 63 -1.17 7.82 2.33
CA LEU A 63 -0.23 7.79 1.23
C LEU A 63 -0.98 7.79 -0.09
N VAL A 64 -0.40 8.44 -1.10
CA VAL A 64 -0.78 8.25 -2.50
C VAL A 64 0.36 7.50 -3.18
N LEU A 65 0.02 6.45 -3.91
CA LEU A 65 0.93 5.63 -4.67
C LEU A 65 0.72 5.90 -6.15
N HIS A 66 1.76 6.34 -6.84
CA HIS A 66 1.73 6.61 -8.27
C HIS A 66 2.39 5.45 -9.01
N ARG A 67 1.68 4.86 -9.96
CA ARG A 67 2.22 3.79 -10.80
C ARG A 67 3.21 4.36 -11.80
N ARG A 68 4.41 3.78 -11.87
CA ARG A 68 5.44 4.07 -12.88
C ARG A 68 5.55 3.00 -13.96
N SER A 69 4.93 1.84 -13.76
CA SER A 69 4.93 0.71 -14.71
C SER A 69 3.67 0.66 -15.58
N PRO A 70 3.68 -0.08 -16.70
CA PRO A 70 2.46 -0.34 -17.47
C PRO A 70 1.54 -1.40 -16.84
N GLU A 71 2.03 -2.19 -15.87
CA GLU A 71 1.29 -3.29 -15.22
C GLU A 71 0.05 -2.77 -14.47
N PRO A 72 -1.15 -3.37 -14.61
CA PRO A 72 -2.36 -2.92 -13.93
C PRO A 72 -2.17 -2.71 -12.42
N LEU A 73 -2.53 -1.52 -11.95
CA LEU A 73 -2.31 -1.10 -10.56
C LEU A 73 -2.85 -2.09 -9.50
N PRO A 74 -4.04 -2.71 -9.65
CA PRO A 74 -4.53 -3.65 -8.64
C PRO A 74 -3.62 -4.87 -8.42
N ALA A 75 -3.04 -5.42 -9.48
CA ALA A 75 -2.14 -6.57 -9.38
C ALA A 75 -0.80 -6.16 -8.75
N THR A 76 -0.25 -5.03 -9.18
CA THR A 76 0.98 -4.43 -8.62
C THR A 76 0.82 -4.14 -7.13
N LEU A 77 -0.32 -3.57 -6.71
CA LEU A 77 -0.61 -3.30 -5.31
C LEU A 77 -0.70 -4.58 -4.47
N ILE A 78 -1.35 -5.63 -4.97
CA ILE A 78 -1.44 -6.90 -4.24
C ILE A 78 -0.05 -7.49 -4.03
N GLY A 79 0.79 -7.46 -5.07
CA GLY A 79 2.18 -7.89 -4.98
C GLY A 79 2.97 -7.11 -3.94
N ALA A 80 2.92 -5.78 -4.00
CA ALA A 80 3.60 -4.90 -3.04
C ALA A 80 3.12 -5.12 -1.60
N LEU A 81 1.80 -5.15 -1.36
CA LEU A 81 1.25 -5.41 -0.04
C LEU A 81 1.60 -6.80 0.47
N HIS A 82 1.67 -7.81 -0.40
CA HIS A 82 2.12 -9.14 0.00
C HIS A 82 3.61 -9.17 0.37
N SER A 83 4.49 -8.44 -0.34
CA SER A 83 5.89 -8.31 0.09
C SER A 83 5.99 -7.64 1.45
N LEU A 84 5.18 -6.61 1.69
CA LEU A 84 5.10 -5.90 2.97
C LEU A 84 4.67 -6.81 4.14
N THR A 85 3.74 -7.75 3.94
CA THR A 85 3.34 -8.67 5.04
C THR A 85 4.44 -9.66 5.42
N ARG A 86 5.36 -9.97 4.50
CA ARG A 86 6.51 -10.83 4.77
C ARG A 86 7.68 -10.08 5.40
N ASP A 87 7.68 -8.75 5.31
CA ASP A 87 8.71 -7.91 5.89
C ASP A 87 8.35 -7.55 7.34
N SER A 88 8.94 -8.28 8.29
CA SER A 88 8.77 -8.05 9.72
C SER A 88 9.26 -6.67 10.19
N SER A 89 9.96 -5.92 9.34
CA SER A 89 10.41 -4.56 9.64
C SER A 89 9.28 -3.51 9.57
N ILE A 90 8.06 -3.91 9.19
CA ILE A 90 6.94 -3.00 8.93
C ILE A 90 5.86 -3.08 10.02
N ALA A 91 5.88 -4.16 10.81
CA ALA A 91 5.17 -4.21 12.07
C ALA A 91 5.76 -3.15 13.03
N ALA A 92 4.90 -2.24 13.48
CA ALA A 92 5.20 -1.26 14.52
C ALA A 92 5.28 -1.95 15.89
#